data_AF-K9TR27-F1
#
_entry.id   AF-K9TR27-F1
#
_cell.length_a   1.000
_cell.length_b   1.000
_cell.length_c   1.000
_cell.angle_alpha   90.00
_cell.angle_beta   90.00
_cell.angle_gamma   90.00
#
_symmetry.space_group_name_H-M   'P 1'
#
loop_
_entity.id
_entity.type
_entity.pdbx_description
1 polymer ?
#
loop_
_entity_poly.entity_id
_entity_poly.type
_entity_poly.pdbx_seq_one_letter_code
_entity_poly.pdbx_strand_id
1 'polypeptide(L)'
;MMKLPRLRQILLSSCLGLLLLVGACNDAQEPSRWDGAQQQSTEVTSAAGQPVPGSSFNRLFPSASGGYSLVYTQEKEGFAEAKLQQGNQDMAMLSISDTVTNPSAVTKFQQSNTQVGGYPSSSLTPNDTAILVGDRFQVKIQSRNPAFTASDRETWLRQFDLNGLQQLK
;
A
#
# COMPACT_ATOMS: atom_id res chain seq x y z
N MET A 1 -51.63 -3.34 -65.08
CA MET A 1 -50.37 -2.57 -65.00
C MET A 1 -50.34 -1.81 -63.67
N MET A 2 -49.75 -2.40 -62.62
CA MET A 2 -49.77 -1.82 -61.28
C MET A 2 -48.45 -1.08 -61.03
N LYS A 3 -48.54 0.22 -60.76
CA LYS A 3 -47.39 1.12 -60.57
C LYS A 3 -46.61 0.67 -59.32
N LEU A 4 -45.29 0.48 -59.46
CA LEU A 4 -44.37 -0.02 -58.42
C LEU A 4 -43.54 1.06 -57.65
N PRO A 5 -44.00 2.31 -57.36
CA PRO A 5 -43.17 3.26 -56.62
C PRO A 5 -43.23 3.07 -55.08
N ARG A 6 -44.30 2.46 -54.56
CA ARG A 6 -44.52 2.31 -53.10
C ARG A 6 -43.67 1.22 -52.46
N LEU A 7 -43.34 0.15 -53.20
CA LEU A 7 -42.54 -0.96 -52.67
C LEU A 7 -41.08 -0.56 -52.45
N ARG A 8 -40.53 0.30 -53.33
CA ARG A 8 -39.16 0.81 -53.24
C ARG A 8 -38.98 1.78 -52.07
N GLN A 9 -40.01 2.59 -51.76
CA GLN A 9 -40.02 3.48 -50.60
C GLN A 9 -40.18 2.74 -49.27
N ILE A 10 -41.00 1.68 -49.22
CA ILE A 10 -41.15 0.84 -48.02
C ILE A 10 -39.86 0.07 -47.73
N LEU A 11 -39.19 -0.47 -48.77
CA LEU A 11 -37.90 -1.13 -48.63
C LEU A 11 -36.79 -0.17 -48.19
N LEU A 12 -36.75 1.06 -48.70
CA LEU A 12 -35.78 2.07 -48.25
C LEU A 12 -35.98 2.46 -46.78
N SER A 13 -37.22 2.71 -46.34
CA SER A 13 -37.53 3.05 -44.95
C SER A 13 -37.27 1.89 -43.98
N SER A 14 -37.53 0.65 -44.40
CA SER A 14 -37.23 -0.54 -43.59
C SER A 14 -35.72 -0.78 -43.46
N CYS A 15 -34.95 -0.50 -44.51
CA CYS A 15 -33.49 -0.66 -44.49
C CYS A 15 -32.82 0.43 -43.63
N LEU A 16 -33.34 1.66 -43.66
CA LEU A 16 -32.84 2.78 -42.85
C LEU A 16 -33.22 2.64 -41.36
N GLY A 17 -34.39 2.07 -41.05
CA GLY A 17 -34.79 1.75 -39.67
C GLY A 17 -33.96 0.63 -39.04
N LEU A 18 -33.54 -0.37 -39.83
CA LEU A 18 -32.67 -1.45 -39.36
C LEU A 18 -31.24 -0.97 -39.06
N LEU A 19 -30.71 -0.01 -39.84
CA LEU A 19 -29.38 0.58 -39.62
C LEU A 19 -29.29 1.42 -38.32
N LEU A 20 -30.40 2.00 -37.87
CA LEU A 20 -30.45 2.80 -36.63
C LEU A 20 -30.51 1.95 -35.35
N LEU A 21 -30.90 0.68 -35.44
CA LEU A 21 -31.01 -0.24 -34.28
C LEU A 21 -29.70 -0.97 -33.92
N VAL A 22 -28.68 -0.95 -34.79
CA VAL A 22 -27.39 -1.63 -34.53
C VAL A 22 -26.34 -0.70 -33.90
N GLY A 23 -26.62 0.62 -33.81
CA GLY A 23 -25.68 1.62 -33.29
C GLY A 23 -25.73 1.87 -31.77
N ALA A 24 -26.66 1.23 -31.04
CA ALA A 24 -26.95 1.56 -29.63
C ALA A 24 -26.45 0.52 -28.61
N CYS A 25 -25.64 -0.45 -29.02
CA CYS A 25 -25.07 -1.45 -28.12
C CYS A 25 -23.57 -1.58 -28.38
N ASN A 26 -22.81 -0.54 -28.09
CA ASN A 26 -21.37 -0.67 -27.99
C ASN A 26 -20.83 0.28 -26.92
N ASP A 27 -21.38 0.17 -25.71
CA ASP A 27 -20.70 0.59 -24.47
C ASP A 27 -19.58 -0.41 -24.17
N ALA A 28 -18.63 -0.56 -25.10
CA ALA A 28 -17.34 -1.11 -24.77
C ALA A 28 -16.68 -0.06 -23.87
N GLN A 29 -16.90 -0.21 -22.57
CA GLN A 29 -16.35 0.67 -21.56
C GLN A 29 -14.83 0.69 -21.74
N GLU A 30 -14.31 1.75 -22.35
CA GLU A 30 -12.88 1.93 -22.52
C GLU A 30 -12.24 1.81 -21.13
N PRO A 31 -11.19 0.99 -20.96
CA PRO A 31 -10.55 0.85 -19.67
C PRO A 31 -10.11 2.24 -19.21
N SER A 32 -10.63 2.65 -18.07
CA SER A 32 -10.29 3.91 -17.46
C SER A 32 -8.79 3.91 -17.14
N ARG A 33 -8.18 5.10 -17.06
CA ARG A 33 -6.80 5.24 -16.58
C ARG A 33 -6.56 4.56 -15.21
N TRP A 34 -7.61 4.27 -14.46
CA TRP A 34 -7.57 3.58 -13.17
C TRP A 34 -7.53 2.07 -13.31
N ASP A 35 -8.12 1.50 -14.38
CA ASP A 35 -8.14 0.06 -14.63
C ASP A 35 -6.74 -0.47 -14.91
N GLY A 36 -5.94 0.26 -15.69
CA GLY A 36 -4.53 -0.08 -15.92
C GLY A 36 -3.69 -0.02 -14.63
N ALA A 37 -3.91 0.99 -13.78
CA ALA A 37 -3.23 1.09 -12.49
C ALA A 37 -3.63 -0.05 -11.53
N GLN A 38 -4.89 -0.48 -11.58
CA GLN A 38 -5.41 -1.56 -10.76
C GLN A 38 -4.91 -2.94 -11.22
N GLN A 39 -4.85 -3.17 -12.54
CA GLN A 39 -4.25 -4.38 -13.12
C GLN A 39 -2.77 -4.50 -12.74
N GLN A 40 -1.99 -3.43 -12.95
CA GLN A 40 -0.57 -3.41 -12.58
C GLN A 40 -0.37 -3.66 -11.07
N SER A 41 -1.22 -3.07 -10.22
CA SER A 41 -1.16 -3.29 -8.76
C SER A 41 -1.46 -4.75 -8.38
N THR A 42 -2.42 -5.37 -9.07
CA THR A 42 -2.84 -6.76 -8.83
C THR A 42 -1.77 -7.75 -9.28
N GLU A 43 -1.17 -7.54 -10.46
CA GLU A 43 -0.10 -8.39 -10.99
C GLU A 43 1.15 -8.34 -10.11
N VAL A 44 1.56 -7.14 -9.69
CA VAL A 44 2.75 -6.97 -8.84
C VAL A 44 2.54 -7.62 -7.46
N THR A 45 1.34 -7.50 -6.88
CA THR A 45 1.00 -8.19 -5.62
C THR A 45 1.01 -9.72 -5.80
N SER A 46 0.53 -10.22 -6.93
CA SER A 46 0.52 -11.66 -7.22
C SER A 46 1.92 -12.26 -7.33
N ALA A 47 2.89 -11.49 -7.86
CA ALA A 47 4.29 -11.90 -7.93
C ALA A 47 5.04 -11.77 -6.60
N ALA A 48 4.68 -10.78 -5.77
CA ALA A 48 5.33 -10.52 -4.48
C ALA A 48 4.71 -11.29 -3.29
N GLY A 49 3.53 -11.89 -3.50
CA GLY A 49 2.76 -12.62 -2.49
C GLY A 49 1.64 -11.79 -1.88
N GLN A 50 0.73 -12.46 -1.17
CA GLN A 50 -0.38 -11.78 -0.50
C GLN A 50 0.11 -10.98 0.72
N PRO A 51 -0.47 -9.80 1.00
CA PRO A 51 -0.14 -9.01 2.17
C PRO A 51 -0.40 -9.78 3.46
N VAL A 52 0.53 -9.70 4.41
CA VAL A 52 0.32 -10.30 5.74
C VAL A 52 -0.78 -9.55 6.50
N PRO A 53 -1.71 -10.23 7.19
CA PRO A 53 -2.71 -9.57 8.02
C PRO A 53 -2.07 -8.70 9.10
N GLY A 54 -2.56 -7.46 9.28
CA GLY A 54 -2.01 -6.50 10.25
C GLY A 54 -1.95 -7.02 11.70
N SER A 55 -2.89 -7.88 12.09
CA SER A 55 -2.90 -8.54 13.41
C SER A 55 -1.64 -9.39 13.69
N SER A 56 -0.94 -9.85 12.64
CA SER A 56 0.33 -10.55 12.76
C SER A 56 1.47 -9.60 13.18
N PHE A 57 1.36 -8.32 12.84
CA PHE A 57 2.37 -7.31 13.16
C PHE A 57 2.28 -6.80 14.59
N ASN A 58 1.08 -6.63 15.16
CA ASN A 58 0.92 -6.05 16.50
C ASN A 58 1.74 -6.78 17.57
N ARG A 59 1.86 -8.10 17.47
CA ARG A 59 2.65 -8.92 18.42
C ARG A 59 4.15 -8.68 18.32
N LEU A 60 4.61 -8.07 17.23
CA LEU A 60 6.02 -7.79 16.95
C LEU A 60 6.42 -6.37 17.36
N PHE A 61 5.46 -5.54 17.77
CA PHE A 61 5.77 -4.23 18.35
C PHE A 61 6.49 -4.40 19.70
N PRO A 62 7.40 -3.47 20.03
CA PRO A 62 8.11 -3.50 21.30
C PRO A 62 7.15 -3.40 22.48
N SER A 63 7.48 -4.07 23.58
CA SER A 63 6.78 -3.84 24.84
C SER A 63 7.18 -2.48 25.41
N ALA A 64 6.20 -1.62 25.67
CA ALA A 64 6.46 -0.32 26.27
C ALA A 64 6.89 -0.48 27.75
N SER A 65 7.96 0.21 28.14
CA SER A 65 8.46 0.26 29.52
C SER A 65 9.01 1.66 29.84
N GLY A 66 9.44 1.93 31.07
CA GLY A 66 10.09 3.21 31.41
C GLY A 66 9.17 4.45 31.31
N GLY A 67 7.88 4.29 31.58
CA GLY A 67 6.89 5.37 31.48
C GLY A 67 6.35 5.63 30.07
N TYR A 68 6.75 4.80 29.10
CA TYR A 68 6.15 4.78 27.78
C TYR A 68 4.92 3.86 27.71
N SER A 69 4.02 4.17 26.79
CA SER A 69 2.89 3.32 26.40
C SER A 69 2.73 3.29 24.88
N LEU A 70 2.15 2.20 24.36
CA LEU A 70 1.76 2.10 22.96
C LEU A 70 0.24 2.15 22.82
N VAL A 71 -0.23 2.99 21.91
CA VAL A 71 -1.63 3.09 21.53
C VAL A 71 -1.75 2.73 20.05
N TYR A 72 -2.32 1.57 19.75
CA TYR A 72 -2.53 1.13 18.38
C TYR A 72 -3.59 1.99 17.68
N THR A 73 -3.25 2.52 16.51
CA THR A 73 -4.09 3.49 15.80
C THR A 73 -4.59 3.00 14.46
N GLN A 74 -3.85 2.11 13.80
CA GLN A 74 -4.26 1.53 12.52
C GLN A 74 -3.81 0.07 12.45
N GLU A 75 -4.70 -0.76 11.94
CA GLU A 75 -4.42 -2.15 11.60
C GLU A 75 -5.20 -2.50 10.33
N LYS A 76 -4.50 -3.01 9.32
CA LYS A 76 -5.08 -3.50 8.06
C LYS A 76 -4.12 -4.48 7.41
N GLU A 77 -4.53 -5.08 6.30
CA GLU A 77 -3.63 -5.93 5.51
C GLU A 77 -2.37 -5.18 5.10
N GLY A 78 -1.22 -5.80 5.34
CA GLY A 78 0.10 -5.24 5.05
C GLY A 78 0.49 -4.05 5.93
N PHE A 79 -0.25 -3.70 6.99
CA PHE A 79 0.11 -2.54 7.81
C PHE A 79 -0.40 -2.59 9.25
N ALA A 80 0.46 -2.19 10.18
CA ALA A 80 0.09 -1.86 11.55
C ALA A 80 0.83 -0.61 12.02
N GLU A 81 0.17 0.20 12.85
CA GLU A 81 0.71 1.44 13.39
C GLU A 81 0.30 1.66 14.84
N ALA A 82 1.24 2.12 15.66
CA ALA A 82 1.02 2.49 17.05
C ALA A 82 1.70 3.82 17.37
N LYS A 83 1.01 4.65 18.16
CA LYS A 83 1.60 5.83 18.79
C LYS A 83 2.39 5.40 20.01
N LEU A 84 3.62 5.90 20.10
CA LEU A 84 4.42 5.84 21.31
C LEU A 84 4.17 7.10 22.14
N GLN A 85 3.62 6.91 23.34
CA GLN A 85 3.36 8.00 24.27
C GLN A 85 4.27 7.91 25.48
N GLN A 86 4.61 9.05 26.06
CA GLN A 86 5.24 9.15 27.38
C GLN A 86 4.41 10.10 28.23
N GLY A 87 3.74 9.59 29.25
CA GLY A 87 2.66 10.31 29.91
C GLY A 87 1.57 10.70 28.91
N ASN A 88 1.28 12.01 28.79
CA ASN A 88 0.26 12.55 27.88
C ASN A 88 0.82 13.09 26.55
N GLN A 89 2.11 12.84 26.25
CA GLN A 89 2.76 13.36 25.06
C GLN A 89 2.98 12.28 24.01
N ASP A 90 2.59 12.55 22.77
CA ASP A 90 2.91 11.72 21.61
C ASP A 90 4.39 11.93 21.24
N MET A 91 5.20 10.91 21.48
CA MET A 91 6.65 10.97 21.26
C MET A 91 7.01 10.56 19.84
N ALA A 92 6.43 9.47 19.36
CA ALA A 92 6.69 8.94 18.02
C ALA A 92 5.50 8.14 17.47
N MET A 93 5.55 7.88 16.17
CA MET A 93 4.70 6.92 15.49
C MET A 93 5.54 5.73 15.04
N LEU A 94 5.13 4.53 15.42
CA LEU A 94 5.78 3.26 15.13
C LEU A 94 4.92 2.52 14.10
N SER A 95 5.54 1.95 13.08
CA SER A 95 4.79 1.24 12.03
C SER A 95 5.57 0.05 11.47
N ILE A 96 4.82 -0.99 11.10
CA ILE A 96 5.29 -2.12 10.29
C ILE A 96 4.47 -2.11 8.99
N SER A 97 5.14 -2.19 7.85
CA SER A 97 4.51 -2.22 6.53
C SER A 97 5.06 -3.36 5.68
N ASP A 98 4.17 -4.12 5.06
CA ASP A 98 4.51 -5.14 4.07
C ASP A 98 4.69 -4.49 2.70
N THR A 99 5.90 -4.57 2.14
CA THR A 99 6.21 -3.92 0.87
C THR A 99 5.52 -4.59 -0.32
N VAL A 100 4.87 -5.74 -0.18
CA VAL A 100 4.04 -6.28 -1.28
C VAL A 100 2.92 -5.31 -1.67
N THR A 101 2.42 -4.51 -0.72
CA THR A 101 1.42 -3.46 -0.98
C THR A 101 2.01 -2.16 -1.54
N ASN A 102 3.34 -1.99 -1.45
CA ASN A 102 4.07 -0.87 -2.02
C ASN A 102 5.54 -1.24 -2.31
N PRO A 103 5.81 -1.94 -3.43
CA PRO A 103 7.15 -2.48 -3.70
C PRO A 103 8.21 -1.42 -3.92
N SER A 104 7.82 -0.23 -4.38
CA SER A 104 8.73 0.91 -4.55
C SER A 104 9.39 1.36 -3.25
N ALA A 105 8.81 1.00 -2.08
CA ALA A 105 9.38 1.30 -0.78
C ALA A 105 10.71 0.58 -0.52
N VAL A 106 11.01 -0.51 -1.23
CA VAL A 106 12.28 -1.25 -1.11
C VAL A 106 13.45 -0.47 -1.73
N THR A 107 13.21 0.28 -2.81
CA THR A 107 14.26 0.94 -3.60
C THR A 107 15.14 1.88 -2.78
N LYS A 108 14.57 2.62 -1.83
CA LYS A 108 15.34 3.53 -0.95
C LYS A 108 16.30 2.83 0.00
N PHE A 109 16.15 1.51 0.20
CA PHE A 109 17.05 0.70 1.01
C PHE A 109 18.18 0.08 0.19
N GLN A 110 17.98 -0.13 -1.11
CA GLN A 110 19.02 -0.66 -2.02
C GLN A 110 20.24 0.26 -2.12
N GLN A 111 20.02 1.56 -1.94
CA GLN A 111 21.07 2.59 -1.96
C GLN A 111 21.62 2.91 -0.57
N SER A 112 21.16 2.21 0.47
CA SER A 112 21.58 2.50 1.85
C SER A 112 23.00 2.03 2.11
N ASN A 113 23.80 2.91 2.72
CA ASN A 113 25.12 2.59 3.27
C ASN A 113 25.10 2.50 4.80
N THR A 114 23.93 2.54 5.43
CA THR A 114 23.77 2.57 6.89
C THR A 114 22.88 1.43 7.35
N GLN A 115 23.12 0.96 8.58
CA GLN A 115 22.37 -0.14 9.16
C GLN A 115 21.94 0.15 10.59
N VAL A 116 20.78 -0.38 10.96
CA VAL A 116 20.27 -0.38 12.34
C VAL A 116 19.86 -1.80 12.68
N GLY A 117 20.48 -2.38 13.72
CA GLY A 117 20.23 -3.76 14.12
C GLY A 117 20.64 -4.80 13.08
N GLY A 118 21.60 -4.48 12.20
CA GLY A 118 22.05 -5.35 11.10
C GLY A 118 21.21 -5.24 9.82
N TYR A 119 20.17 -4.40 9.82
CA TYR A 119 19.27 -4.21 8.68
C TYR A 119 19.57 -2.92 7.93
N PRO A 120 19.48 -2.90 6.59
CA PRO A 120 19.59 -1.67 5.80
C PRO A 120 18.61 -0.62 6.31
N SER A 121 19.12 0.59 6.56
CA SER A 121 18.32 1.69 7.13
C SER A 121 18.20 2.87 6.17
N SER A 122 17.10 3.59 6.21
CA SER A 122 16.89 4.77 5.35
C SER A 122 15.99 5.78 6.07
N SER A 123 16.24 7.06 5.84
CA SER A 123 15.40 8.16 6.31
C SER A 123 14.94 8.97 5.11
N LEU A 124 13.63 9.10 4.92
CA LEU A 124 13.06 9.95 3.87
C LEU A 124 12.92 11.40 4.35
N THR A 125 12.75 11.59 5.66
CA THR A 125 12.65 12.89 6.29
C THR A 125 13.59 12.96 7.50
N PRO A 126 13.98 14.16 7.97
CA PRO A 126 14.80 14.28 9.18
C PRO A 126 14.17 13.65 10.43
N ASN A 127 12.84 13.51 10.42
CA ASN A 127 12.05 13.04 11.55
C ASN A 127 11.76 11.53 11.51
N ASP A 128 12.18 10.81 10.47
CA ASP A 128 11.97 9.37 10.40
C ASP A 128 13.28 8.57 10.33
N THR A 129 13.17 7.30 10.71
CA THR A 129 14.17 6.27 10.48
C THR A 129 13.40 4.99 10.20
N ALA A 130 13.76 4.34 9.10
CA ALA A 130 13.17 3.06 8.71
C ALA A 130 14.27 2.02 8.50
N ILE A 131 13.91 0.75 8.65
CA ILE A 131 14.73 -0.40 8.27
C ILE A 131 13.95 -1.35 7.38
N LEU A 132 14.66 -2.10 6.55
CA LEU A 132 14.11 -3.19 5.75
C LEU A 132 14.51 -4.54 6.33
N VAL A 133 13.51 -5.35 6.69
CA VAL A 133 13.67 -6.65 7.33
C VAL A 133 13.19 -7.76 6.38
N GLY A 134 14.03 -8.77 6.16
CA GLY A 134 13.69 -9.93 5.33
C GLY A 134 13.40 -9.60 3.86
N ASP A 135 13.93 -8.47 3.36
CA ASP A 135 13.68 -7.92 2.02
C ASP A 135 12.20 -7.64 1.72
N ARG A 136 11.36 -7.51 2.76
CA ARG A 136 9.90 -7.42 2.60
C ARG A 136 9.22 -6.48 3.58
N PHE A 137 9.67 -6.42 4.82
CA PHE A 137 8.96 -5.67 5.85
C PHE A 137 9.71 -4.39 6.19
N GLN A 138 9.03 -3.26 6.03
CA GLN A 138 9.54 -1.98 6.49
C GLN A 138 9.10 -1.74 7.93
N VAL A 139 10.05 -1.60 8.84
CA VAL A 139 9.78 -1.07 10.20
C VAL A 139 10.21 0.38 10.22
N LYS A 140 9.33 1.29 10.62
CA LYS A 140 9.60 2.73 10.60
C LYS A 140 9.15 3.39 11.89
N ILE A 141 9.97 4.30 12.37
CA ILE A 141 9.65 5.22 13.45
C ILE A 141 9.70 6.64 12.93
N GLN A 142 8.68 7.44 13.24
CA GLN A 142 8.60 8.86 12.92
C GLN A 142 8.43 9.66 14.22
N SER A 143 9.36 10.56 14.53
CA SER A 143 9.26 11.46 15.68
C SER A 143 8.05 12.38 15.54
N ARG A 144 7.29 12.51 16.63
CA ARG A 144 6.18 13.48 16.80
C ARG A 144 6.58 14.61 17.75
N ASN A 145 7.51 14.33 18.65
CA ASN A 145 8.11 15.30 19.55
C ASN A 145 9.58 15.56 19.14
N PRO A 146 10.05 16.82 19.07
CA PRO A 146 11.44 17.13 18.73
C PRO A 146 12.46 16.59 19.75
N ALA A 147 12.04 16.32 20.99
CA ALA A 147 12.88 15.66 21.99
C ALA A 147 13.12 14.17 21.67
N PHE A 148 12.33 13.57 20.76
CA PHE A 148 12.53 12.19 20.31
C PHE A 148 13.49 12.18 19.11
N THR A 149 14.76 11.90 19.39
CA THR A 149 15.88 12.07 18.47
C THR A 149 16.05 10.89 17.52
N ALA A 150 16.99 11.01 16.58
CA ALA A 150 17.37 9.88 15.71
C ALA A 150 17.89 8.68 16.51
N SER A 151 18.67 8.91 17.57
CA SER A 151 19.18 7.85 18.43
C SER A 151 18.07 7.09 19.17
N ASP A 152 17.02 7.82 19.60
CA ASP A 152 15.84 7.20 20.22
C ASP A 152 15.10 6.33 19.20
N ARG A 153 14.93 6.82 17.96
CA ARG A 153 14.33 6.02 16.88
C ARG A 153 15.11 4.74 16.62
N GLU A 154 16.44 4.82 16.52
CA GLU A 154 17.25 3.61 16.35
C GLU A 154 17.16 2.65 17.53
N THR A 155 17.11 3.18 18.75
CA THR A 155 16.96 2.37 19.97
C THR A 155 15.63 1.63 19.97
N TRP A 156 14.53 2.31 19.63
CA TRP A 156 13.22 1.69 19.54
C TRP A 156 13.09 0.72 18.35
N LEU A 157 13.73 1.01 17.22
CA LEU A 157 13.76 0.08 16.07
C LEU A 157 14.36 -1.28 16.45
N ARG A 158 15.40 -1.28 17.30
CA ARG A 158 16.04 -2.52 17.79
C ARG A 158 15.18 -3.31 18.79
N GLN A 159 14.10 -2.72 19.32
CA GLN A 159 13.22 -3.38 20.29
C GLN A 159 12.04 -4.11 19.64
N PHE A 160 11.76 -3.89 18.36
CA PHE A 160 10.83 -4.73 17.62
C PHE A 160 11.32 -6.17 17.58
N ASP A 161 10.39 -7.12 17.49
CA ASP A 161 10.76 -8.52 17.21
C ASP A 161 11.09 -8.67 15.71
N LEU A 162 12.30 -8.27 15.35
CA LEU A 162 12.79 -8.31 13.97
C LEU A 162 12.96 -9.74 13.46
N ASN A 163 13.26 -10.69 14.34
CA ASN A 163 13.38 -12.11 13.98
C ASN A 163 12.00 -12.70 13.70
N GLY A 164 11.01 -12.45 14.55
CA GLY A 164 9.63 -12.83 14.31
C GLY A 164 9.10 -12.22 13.01
N LEU A 165 9.47 -10.97 12.71
CA LEU A 165 9.09 -10.31 11.45
C LEU A 165 9.67 -11.02 10.22
N GLN A 166 10.94 -11.45 10.26
CA GLN A 166 11.54 -12.23 9.17
C GLN A 166 10.81 -13.56 8.92
N GLN A 167 10.25 -14.18 9.97
CA GLN A 167 9.56 -15.47 9.88
C GLN A 167 8.16 -15.38 9.28
N LEU A 168 7.62 -14.18 9.06
CA LEU A 168 6.31 -13.98 8.41
C LEU A 168 6.36 -14.04 6.87
N LYS A 169 7.56 -14.18 6.28
CA LYS A 169 7.75 -14.24 4.82
C LYS A 169 7.32 -15.58 4.24
#